data_AF-A0A6P5TXD1-F1
#
_entry.id   AF-A0A6P5TXD1-F1
#
_cell.length_a   1.000
_cell.length_b   1.000
_cell.length_c   1.000
_cell.angle_alpha   90.00
_cell.angle_beta   90.00
_cell.angle_gamma   90.00
#
_symmetry.space_group_name_H-M   'P 1'
#
loop_
_entity.id
_entity.type
_entity.pdbx_description
1 polymer ?
#
loop_
_entity_poly.entity_id
_entity_poly.type
_entity_poly.pdbx_seq_one_letter_code
_entity_poly.pdbx_strand_id
1 'polypeptide(L)'
;MMGVSEHEVDEVLQHAKTNLRIAGFDEEEMRLRQRMSYRPHTLKLPQGPYIFCDFRTLQLPGIELNPPVSEALKRMHMLAADPGIISVMNKHRWRVGIMTEMAPVGYVGISPKCILGFNKNHGQEISLRLRTDDLKGFKKYESIMPV
;
A
#
# COMPACT_ATOMS: atom_id res chain seq x y z
N MET A 1 35.54 28.65 -6.32
CA MET A 1 35.03 27.26 -6.16
C MET A 1 34.18 27.27 -4.91
N MET A 2 32.84 27.27 -5.02
CA MET A 2 31.97 27.08 -3.85
C MET A 2 31.83 25.58 -3.63
N GLY A 3 32.66 25.03 -2.75
CA GLY A 3 32.51 23.67 -2.22
C GLY A 3 31.95 23.75 -0.81
N VAL A 4 30.96 22.92 -0.51
CA VAL A 4 30.43 22.75 0.86
C VAL A 4 31.53 22.13 1.72
N SER A 5 31.65 22.58 2.97
CA SER A 5 32.69 22.09 3.89
C SER A 5 32.39 20.66 4.34
N GLU A 6 33.42 19.80 4.51
CA GLU A 6 33.24 18.41 4.96
C GLU A 6 32.44 18.31 6.27
N HIS A 7 32.58 19.32 7.13
CA HIS A 7 31.84 19.43 8.40
C HIS A 7 30.33 19.63 8.21
N GLU A 8 29.90 20.48 7.27
CA GLU A 8 28.48 20.63 6.95
C GLU A 8 27.88 19.34 6.36
N VAL A 9 28.66 18.60 5.57
CA VAL A 9 28.22 17.31 5.02
C VAL A 9 28.00 16.29 6.13
N ASP A 10 28.91 16.24 7.11
CA ASP A 10 28.83 15.32 8.25
C ASP A 10 27.69 15.66 9.21
N GLU A 11 27.42 16.95 9.47
CA GLU A 11 26.28 17.38 10.28
C GLU A 11 24.93 16.98 9.65
N VAL A 12 24.77 17.17 8.34
CA VAL A 12 23.57 16.75 7.62
C VAL A 12 23.41 15.22 7.65
N LEU A 13 24.49 14.48 7.49
CA LEU A 13 24.48 13.00 7.57
C LEU A 13 24.10 12.50 8.97
N GLN A 14 24.54 13.16 10.04
CA GLN A 14 24.14 12.81 11.40
C GLN A 14 22.66 13.13 11.67
N HIS A 15 22.17 14.25 11.13
CA HIS A 15 20.77 14.66 11.27
C HIS A 15 19.80 13.81 10.43
N ALA A 16 20.27 13.17 9.35
CA ALA A 16 19.50 12.19 8.60
C ALA A 16 19.33 10.87 9.37
N LYS A 17 20.35 10.45 10.14
CA LYS A 17 20.33 9.21 10.93
C LYS A 17 19.36 9.25 12.12
N THR A 18 18.94 10.43 12.58
CA THR A 18 18.02 10.56 13.72
C THR A 18 16.55 10.28 13.37
N ASN A 19 16.17 10.32 12.09
CA ASN A 19 14.84 9.90 11.62
C ASN A 19 14.89 8.49 11.04
N LEU A 20 14.85 7.46 11.90
CA LEU A 20 14.84 6.03 11.53
C LEU A 20 13.70 5.59 10.59
N ARG A 21 12.77 6.51 10.24
CA ARG A 21 11.67 6.29 9.30
C ARG A 21 11.93 6.85 7.89
N ILE A 22 12.93 7.71 7.72
CA ILE A 22 13.25 8.35 6.45
C ILE A 22 14.45 7.62 5.84
N ALA A 23 14.27 7.11 4.61
CA ALA A 23 15.32 6.44 3.87
C ALA A 23 16.42 7.44 3.46
N GLY A 24 17.67 7.00 3.42
CA GLY A 24 18.79 7.84 2.96
C GLY A 24 18.68 8.18 1.47
N PHE A 25 19.37 9.23 1.03
CA PHE A 25 19.34 9.70 -0.36
C PHE A 25 19.71 8.62 -1.39
N ASP A 26 20.72 7.79 -1.09
CA ASP A 26 21.13 6.69 -1.95
C ASP A 26 20.04 5.59 -2.08
N GLU A 27 19.31 5.33 -0.99
CA GLU A 27 18.19 4.39 -1.00
C GLU A 27 17.02 4.93 -1.84
N GLU A 28 16.77 6.24 -1.77
CA GLU A 28 15.72 6.89 -2.55
C GLU A 28 16.06 6.97 -4.04
N GLU A 29 17.33 7.21 -4.38
CA GLU A 29 17.81 7.14 -5.76
C GLU A 29 17.68 5.71 -6.33
N MET A 30 18.02 4.68 -5.54
CA MET A 30 17.81 3.28 -5.93
C MET A 30 16.33 2.97 -6.15
N ARG A 31 15.43 3.46 -5.28
CA ARG A 31 13.98 3.35 -5.49
C ARG A 31 13.55 4.00 -6.80
N LEU A 32 14.04 5.21 -7.08
CA LEU A 32 13.68 5.95 -8.29
C LEU A 32 14.12 5.19 -9.56
N ARG A 33 15.34 4.65 -9.55
CA ARG A 33 15.88 3.83 -10.66
C ARG A 33 15.06 2.54 -10.86
N GLN A 34 14.60 1.90 -9.79
CA GLN A 34 13.69 0.75 -9.88
C GLN A 34 12.31 1.12 -10.41
N ARG A 35 11.78 2.31 -10.10
CA ARG A 35 10.50 2.79 -10.69
C ARG A 35 10.61 3.01 -12.19
N MET A 36 11.77 3.44 -12.69
CA MET A 36 11.98 3.69 -14.13
C MET A 36 12.10 2.42 -14.98
N SER A 37 12.38 1.25 -14.37
CA SER A 37 12.52 -0.03 -15.09
C SER A 37 11.21 -0.82 -15.22
N TYR A 38 10.06 -0.20 -14.91
CA TYR A 38 8.74 -0.84 -14.91
C TYR A 38 8.41 -1.49 -16.27
N ARG A 39 8.59 -2.81 -16.34
CA ARG A 39 8.00 -3.65 -17.38
C ARG A 39 6.56 -3.95 -17.00
N PRO A 40 5.62 -4.11 -17.96
CA PRO A 40 4.29 -4.62 -17.64
C PRO A 40 4.43 -6.02 -17.05
N HIS A 41 4.27 -6.14 -15.73
CA HIS A 41 4.34 -7.42 -15.03
C HIS A 41 3.04 -8.17 -15.29
N THR A 42 3.14 -9.43 -15.69
CA THR A 42 2.00 -10.35 -15.66
C THR A 42 1.51 -10.47 -14.23
N LEU A 43 0.20 -10.30 -14.01
CA LEU A 43 -0.45 -10.39 -12.70
C LEU A 43 -0.36 -11.81 -12.14
N LYS A 44 0.80 -12.19 -11.61
CA LYS A 44 1.01 -13.43 -10.88
C LYS A 44 1.16 -13.08 -9.41
N LEU A 45 0.34 -13.73 -8.58
CA LEU A 45 0.45 -13.57 -7.13
C LEU A 45 1.81 -14.08 -6.65
N PRO A 46 2.46 -13.36 -5.72
CA PRO A 46 3.73 -13.79 -5.17
C PRO A 46 3.57 -15.12 -4.44
N GLN A 47 4.57 -15.99 -4.56
CA GLN A 47 4.66 -17.24 -3.84
C GLN A 47 5.78 -17.12 -2.83
N GLY A 48 5.53 -17.48 -1.56
CA GLY A 48 6.55 -17.41 -0.52
C GLY A 48 5.97 -17.27 0.89
N PRO A 49 6.86 -17.09 1.90
CA PRO A 49 6.45 -16.99 3.31
C PRO A 49 5.83 -15.62 3.66
N TYR A 50 6.15 -14.55 2.91
CA TYR A 50 5.79 -13.17 3.22
C TYR A 50 4.80 -12.61 2.20
N ILE A 51 3.56 -13.08 2.30
CA ILE A 51 2.49 -12.77 1.34
C ILE A 51 1.15 -12.53 2.05
N PHE A 52 0.16 -12.06 1.29
CA PHE A 52 -1.25 -12.17 1.66
C PHE A 52 -1.71 -13.61 1.37
N CYS A 53 -2.18 -14.30 2.40
CA CYS A 53 -2.53 -15.72 2.25
C CYS A 53 -3.92 -15.93 1.62
N ASP A 54 -4.85 -15.00 1.83
CA ASP A 54 -6.22 -15.10 1.32
C ASP A 54 -6.82 -13.70 1.03
N PHE A 55 -7.91 -13.68 0.25
CA PHE A 55 -8.59 -12.47 -0.19
C PHE A 55 -10.11 -12.60 -0.01
N ARG A 56 -10.73 -11.57 0.60
CA ARG A 56 -12.19 -11.50 0.71
C ARG A 56 -12.70 -10.16 0.22
N THR A 57 -13.59 -10.21 -0.75
CA THR A 57 -14.26 -9.04 -1.27
C THR A 57 -15.53 -8.72 -0.49
N LEU A 58 -16.02 -7.49 -0.65
CA LEU A 58 -17.22 -7.03 0.00
C LEU A 58 -18.44 -7.67 -0.66
N GLN A 59 -19.31 -8.26 0.16
CA GLN A 59 -20.62 -8.75 -0.24
C GLN A 59 -21.65 -8.15 0.70
N LEU A 60 -22.61 -7.42 0.13
CA LEU A 60 -23.72 -6.83 0.86
C LEU A 60 -25.02 -7.51 0.42
N PRO A 61 -25.76 -8.16 1.32
CA PRO A 61 -27.00 -8.84 0.94
C PRO A 61 -28.03 -7.81 0.45
N GLY A 62 -28.58 -8.05 -0.74
CA GLY A 62 -29.60 -7.18 -1.34
C GLY A 62 -29.10 -5.92 -2.05
N ILE A 63 -27.77 -5.72 -2.16
CA ILE A 63 -27.19 -4.57 -2.87
C ILE A 63 -26.32 -5.07 -4.03
N GLU A 64 -26.63 -4.63 -5.24
CA GLU A 64 -25.79 -4.88 -6.40
C GLU A 64 -24.63 -3.87 -6.44
N LEU A 65 -23.40 -4.38 -6.34
CA LEU A 65 -22.19 -3.57 -6.34
C LEU A 65 -21.71 -3.31 -7.77
N ASN A 66 -21.44 -2.04 -8.09
CA ASN A 66 -20.89 -1.63 -9.37
C ASN A 66 -19.59 -0.83 -9.14
N PRO A 67 -18.42 -1.17 -9.68
CA PRO A 67 -18.12 -2.33 -10.50
C PRO A 67 -18.26 -3.66 -9.75
N PRO A 68 -18.31 -4.80 -10.44
CA PRO A 68 -18.57 -6.09 -9.82
C PRO A 68 -17.46 -6.51 -8.84
N VAL A 69 -17.77 -7.51 -8.02
CA VAL A 69 -16.89 -8.09 -7.01
C VAL A 69 -15.59 -8.64 -7.63
N SER A 70 -15.64 -9.14 -8.87
CA SER A 70 -14.48 -9.64 -9.62
C SER A 70 -13.42 -8.56 -9.89
N GLU A 71 -13.86 -7.33 -10.21
CA GLU A 71 -12.95 -6.20 -10.43
C GLU A 71 -12.29 -5.74 -9.12
N ALA A 72 -13.01 -5.83 -7.99
CA ALA A 72 -12.43 -5.56 -6.68
C ALA A 72 -11.33 -6.59 -6.35
N LEU A 73 -11.60 -7.88 -6.57
CA LEU A 73 -10.61 -8.95 -6.38
C LEU A 73 -9.38 -8.74 -7.26
N LYS A 74 -9.56 -8.36 -8.53
CA LYS A 74 -8.46 -8.05 -9.45
C LYS A 74 -7.57 -6.94 -8.90
N ARG A 75 -8.15 -5.88 -8.33
CA ARG A 75 -7.39 -4.79 -7.69
C ARG A 75 -6.65 -5.26 -6.44
N MET A 76 -7.25 -6.13 -5.62
CA MET A 76 -6.57 -6.73 -4.47
C MET A 76 -5.36 -7.57 -4.92
N HIS A 77 -5.52 -8.37 -5.99
CA HIS A 77 -4.41 -9.11 -6.56
C HIS A 77 -3.32 -8.21 -7.14
N MET A 78 -3.70 -7.08 -7.77
CA MET A 78 -2.74 -6.07 -8.23
C MET A 78 -1.91 -5.50 -7.07
N LEU A 79 -2.56 -5.14 -5.95
CA LEU A 79 -1.87 -4.67 -4.75
C LEU A 79 -0.94 -5.75 -4.18
N ALA A 80 -1.42 -6.98 -4.04
CA ALA A 80 -0.60 -8.07 -3.54
C ALA A 80 0.60 -8.41 -4.44
N ALA A 81 0.47 -8.19 -5.75
CA ALA A 81 1.52 -8.39 -6.74
C ALA A 81 2.42 -7.16 -6.97
N ASP A 82 2.17 -6.04 -6.26
CA ASP A 82 2.95 -4.82 -6.41
C ASP A 82 4.40 -5.04 -5.92
N PRO A 83 5.43 -4.77 -6.74
CA PRO A 83 6.83 -4.98 -6.35
C PRO A 83 7.24 -4.20 -5.09
N GLY A 84 6.66 -3.01 -4.88
CA GLY A 84 6.89 -2.20 -3.70
C GLY A 84 6.31 -2.85 -2.45
N ILE A 85 5.06 -3.34 -2.52
CA ILE A 85 4.44 -4.08 -1.43
C ILE A 85 5.22 -5.36 -1.14
N ILE A 86 5.55 -6.15 -2.16
CA ILE A 86 6.33 -7.38 -2.03
C ILE A 86 7.68 -7.08 -1.36
N SER A 87 8.38 -6.04 -1.80
CA SER A 87 9.67 -5.63 -1.23
C SER A 87 9.55 -5.29 0.26
N VAL A 88 8.53 -4.52 0.65
CA VAL A 88 8.27 -4.16 2.05
C VAL A 88 7.94 -5.41 2.88
N MET A 89 7.06 -6.28 2.37
CA MET A 89 6.71 -7.53 3.06
C MET A 89 7.92 -8.42 3.29
N ASN A 90 8.80 -8.55 2.29
CA ASN A 90 10.03 -9.34 2.43
C ASN A 90 11.04 -8.67 3.39
N LYS A 91 11.23 -7.35 3.29
CA LYS A 91 12.13 -6.58 4.16
C LYS A 91 11.75 -6.74 5.64
N HIS A 92 10.47 -6.66 5.95
CA HIS A 92 9.96 -6.75 7.31
C HIS A 92 9.48 -8.15 7.72
N ARG A 93 9.62 -9.15 6.83
CA ARG A 93 9.19 -10.53 7.05
C ARG A 93 7.71 -10.62 7.47
N TRP A 94 6.87 -9.78 6.87
CA TRP A 94 5.45 -9.72 7.18
C TRP A 94 4.67 -10.78 6.42
N ARG A 95 3.80 -11.48 7.15
CA ARG A 95 2.84 -12.43 6.60
C ARG A 95 1.46 -11.99 7.03
N VAL A 96 0.57 -11.80 6.06
CA VAL A 96 -0.79 -11.35 6.32
C VAL A 96 -1.75 -12.51 6.10
N GLY A 97 -2.60 -12.78 7.09
CA GLY A 97 -3.57 -13.87 7.02
C GLY A 97 -4.59 -13.66 5.90
N ILE A 98 -5.30 -12.54 5.94
CA ILE A 98 -6.29 -12.22 4.91
C ILE A 98 -6.31 -10.72 4.59
N MET A 99 -6.43 -10.40 3.30
CA MET A 99 -6.78 -9.05 2.84
C MET A 99 -8.28 -8.98 2.60
N THR A 100 -8.98 -8.02 3.21
CA THR A 100 -10.44 -7.88 3.07
C THR A 100 -10.84 -6.52 2.51
N GLU A 101 -11.93 -6.47 1.75
CA GLU A 101 -12.52 -5.23 1.28
C GLU A 101 -13.51 -4.68 2.32
N MET A 102 -13.33 -3.43 2.72
CA MET A 102 -14.18 -2.73 3.69
C MET A 102 -15.28 -1.92 3.00
N ALA A 103 -16.51 -2.01 3.53
CA ALA A 103 -17.62 -1.17 3.10
C ALA A 103 -17.44 0.30 3.52
N PRO A 104 -17.93 1.28 2.75
CA PRO A 104 -17.83 2.71 3.08
C PRO A 104 -18.78 3.16 4.21
N VAL A 105 -19.35 2.26 4.99
CA VAL A 105 -20.45 2.56 5.92
C VAL A 105 -19.89 3.17 7.22
N GLY A 106 -20.42 4.33 7.62
CA GLY A 106 -20.44 4.74 9.03
C GLY A 106 -19.79 6.06 9.41
N TYR A 107 -18.91 6.66 8.60
CA TYR A 107 -18.21 7.90 9.02
C TYR A 107 -17.97 8.92 7.90
N VAL A 108 -18.49 8.68 6.70
CA VAL A 108 -18.18 9.54 5.55
C VAL A 108 -19.21 10.66 5.46
N GLY A 109 -18.74 11.91 5.54
CA GLY A 109 -19.58 13.12 5.54
C GLY A 109 -20.04 13.61 6.91
N ILE A 110 -19.89 12.80 7.98
CA ILE A 110 -20.23 13.19 9.36
C ILE A 110 -18.99 13.70 10.11
N SER A 111 -17.82 13.12 9.82
CA SER A 111 -16.53 13.52 10.39
C SER A 111 -15.55 13.84 9.25
N PRO A 112 -14.61 14.80 9.41
CA PRO A 112 -13.57 15.06 8.42
C PRO A 112 -12.60 13.88 8.23
N LYS A 113 -12.67 12.85 9.09
CA LYS A 113 -11.78 11.68 9.07
C LYS A 113 -12.40 10.54 8.26
N CYS A 114 -11.85 10.30 7.07
CA CYS A 114 -12.19 9.15 6.24
C CYS A 114 -11.25 7.97 6.54
N ILE A 115 -11.79 6.85 7.02
CA ILE A 115 -11.02 5.62 7.27
C ILE A 115 -10.82 4.89 5.94
N LEU A 116 -9.56 4.69 5.55
CA LEU A 116 -9.19 4.01 4.30
C LEU A 116 -8.83 2.54 4.49
N GLY A 117 -8.61 2.11 5.73
CA GLY A 117 -8.34 0.73 6.06
C GLY A 117 -7.96 0.58 7.52
N PHE A 118 -7.84 -0.66 7.97
CA PHE A 118 -7.37 -0.99 9.30
C PHE A 118 -6.60 -2.30 9.31
N ASN A 119 -5.74 -2.46 10.31
CA ASN A 119 -4.99 -3.68 10.57
C ASN A 119 -5.50 -4.29 11.88
N LYS A 120 -6.04 -5.50 11.80
CA LYS A 120 -6.53 -6.25 12.95
C LYS A 120 -5.49 -7.28 13.36
N ASN A 121 -5.18 -7.31 14.66
CA ASN A 121 -4.28 -8.27 15.29
C ASN A 121 -2.93 -8.41 14.56
N HIS A 122 -2.28 -7.28 14.27
CA HIS A 122 -0.92 -7.21 13.71
C HIS A 122 -0.71 -8.03 12.43
N GLY A 123 -1.67 -8.01 11.50
CA GLY A 123 -1.58 -8.68 10.21
C GLY A 123 -2.37 -9.99 10.13
N GLN A 124 -3.18 -10.33 11.14
CA GLN A 124 -4.17 -11.39 10.95
C GLN A 124 -5.13 -11.04 9.81
N GLU A 125 -5.64 -9.79 9.81
CA GLU A 125 -6.52 -9.27 8.78
C GLU A 125 -6.16 -7.81 8.48
N ILE A 126 -6.02 -7.50 7.19
CA ILE A 126 -5.88 -6.12 6.71
C ILE A 126 -7.09 -5.80 5.84
N SER A 127 -7.89 -4.85 6.31
CA SER A 127 -9.08 -4.42 5.58
C SER A 127 -8.81 -3.10 4.88
N LEU A 128 -9.08 -3.05 3.58
CA LEU A 128 -8.84 -1.89 2.73
C LEU A 128 -10.14 -1.40 2.11
N ARG A 129 -10.27 -0.08 2.03
CA ARG A 129 -11.39 0.56 1.35
C ARG A 129 -11.06 0.76 -0.12
N LEU A 130 -11.61 -0.09 -0.98
CA LEU A 130 -11.38 -0.04 -2.42
C LEU A 130 -12.41 0.85 -3.15
N ARG A 131 -13.63 0.94 -2.64
CA ARG A 131 -14.76 1.62 -3.30
C ARG A 131 -14.94 3.07 -2.87
N THR A 132 -15.53 3.85 -3.78
CA THR A 132 -16.09 5.18 -3.50
C THR A 132 -17.33 5.08 -2.62
N ASP A 133 -17.73 6.22 -2.04
CA ASP A 133 -18.90 6.33 -1.15
C ASP A 133 -20.21 5.93 -1.81
N ASP A 134 -20.34 6.23 -3.10
CA ASP A 134 -21.52 5.92 -3.90
C ASP A 134 -21.63 4.44 -4.29
N LEU A 135 -20.64 3.61 -3.93
CA LEU A 135 -20.54 2.19 -4.33
C LEU A 135 -20.64 1.96 -5.84
N LYS A 136 -20.38 2.99 -6.67
CA LYS A 136 -20.43 2.96 -8.15
C LYS A 136 -19.05 2.96 -8.81
N GLY A 137 -17.99 3.10 -8.01
CA GLY A 137 -16.63 3.24 -8.50
C GLY A 137 -15.58 2.69 -7.53
N PHE A 138 -14.34 2.69 -8.01
CA PHE A 138 -13.16 2.41 -7.19
C PHE A 138 -12.36 3.68 -6.96
N LYS A 139 -11.69 3.72 -5.80
CA LYS A 139 -10.67 4.71 -5.50
C LYS A 139 -9.48 4.54 -6.45
N LYS A 140 -8.80 5.66 -6.73
CA LYS A 140 -7.55 5.66 -7.52
C LYS A 140 -6.50 4.82 -6.79
N TYR A 141 -5.70 4.08 -7.55
CA TYR A 141 -4.65 3.21 -6.98
C TYR A 141 -3.69 3.98 -6.06
N GLU A 142 -3.25 5.15 -6.50
CA GLU A 142 -2.39 6.07 -5.75
C GLU A 142 -3.02 6.57 -4.43
N SER A 143 -4.35 6.60 -4.34
CA SER A 143 -5.03 7.01 -3.09
C SER A 143 -5.14 5.87 -2.07
N ILE A 144 -4.86 4.63 -2.50
CA ILE A 144 -4.85 3.44 -1.64
C ILE A 144 -3.42 3.19 -1.11
N MET A 145 -2.41 3.55 -1.89
CA MET A 145 -1.00 3.48 -1.53
C MET A 145 -0.49 4.87 -1.12
N PRO A 146 -0.48 5.22 0.18
CA PRO A 146 0.14 6.47 0.62
C PRO A 146 1.63 6.45 0.26
N VAL A 147 2.08 7.48 -0.46
CA VAL A 147 3.50 7.76 -0.75
C VAL A 147 4.20 8.18 0.54
#